data_AF-R9JHH6-F1
#
_entry.id   AF-R9JHH6-F1
#
_cell.length_a   1.000
_cell.length_b   1.000
_cell.length_c   1.000
_cell.angle_alpha   90.00
_cell.angle_beta   90.00
_cell.angle_gamma   90.00
#
_symmetry.space_group_name_H-M   'P 1'
#
loop_
_entity.id
_entity.type
_entity.pdbx_description
1 polymer ?
#
loop_
_entity_poly.entity_id
_entity_poly.type
_entity_poly.pdbx_seq_one_letter_code
_entity_poly.pdbx_strand_id
1 'polypeptide(L)'
;MGEYEEVYKKINSKIADLIFISNGVADYVMDIYRGKEFNFSKHYAIMPDMHKYLIYQRNIQSTKDIKKLIGKNNCFISDIVLGFELLIVKRKTDILKLILALICIYKSYEYEEYMQDYAKQLIDLIQEIMFCGEIHKIYIQMKEYNIEIPMDERGSDDATTRFSIIFTASNDDIYLLRIDLPHKGEEKFHLNLQEYINGKLLATGYPLDDDIKNNEKLRDLLGNKFDEIFFRNEGHIWFKADFENKLEKMNIGQETKKELLMLFKYRCHYPIVFNVNDENKYVEFLEEMKEYLVSFDLEGSIIKSYDKNTKNIEEEVIKIRIIQMYINKLMEGMEKSTNTTVNGNKYIWELFKGLGLNKRIDEEVFMTYSLSECWKYVDEYIF
;
A
#
# COMPACT_ATOMS: atom_id res chain seq x y z
N MET A 1 -33.04 12.03 -17.81
CA MET A 1 -32.92 10.55 -17.98
C MET A 1 -31.64 10.17 -18.73
N GLY A 2 -31.25 10.87 -19.81
CA GLY A 2 -30.05 10.49 -20.62
C GLY A 2 -28.69 10.55 -19.90
N GLU A 3 -28.41 11.56 -19.06
CA GLU A 3 -27.08 11.71 -18.44
C GLU A 3 -26.74 10.60 -17.43
N TYR A 4 -27.69 10.21 -16.57
CA TYR A 4 -27.47 9.14 -15.59
C TYR A 4 -27.36 7.76 -16.24
N GLU A 5 -28.06 7.52 -17.35
CA GLU A 5 -27.93 6.28 -18.12
C GLU A 5 -26.54 6.17 -18.78
N GLU A 6 -25.99 7.28 -19.25
CA GLU A 6 -24.64 7.33 -19.79
C GLU A 6 -23.58 7.10 -18.70
N VAL A 7 -23.78 7.68 -17.51
CA VAL A 7 -22.93 7.42 -16.33
C VAL A 7 -22.99 5.95 -15.92
N TYR A 8 -24.17 5.31 -15.94
CA TYR A 8 -24.33 3.89 -15.65
C TYR A 8 -23.50 3.01 -16.61
N LYS A 9 -23.58 3.28 -17.92
CA LYS A 9 -22.77 2.56 -18.92
C LYS A 9 -21.27 2.74 -18.67
N LYS A 10 -20.84 3.95 -18.32
CA LYS A 10 -19.44 4.25 -17.97
C LYS A 10 -19.00 3.48 -16.72
N ILE A 11 -19.78 3.48 -15.64
CA ILE A 11 -19.42 2.75 -14.40
C ILE A 11 -19.33 1.24 -14.64
N ASN A 12 -20.29 0.65 -15.37
CA ASN A 12 -20.22 -0.78 -15.69
C ASN A 12 -19.01 -1.14 -16.54
N SER A 13 -18.70 -0.32 -17.55
CA SER A 13 -17.49 -0.51 -18.35
C SER A 13 -16.25 -0.46 -17.45
N LYS A 14 -16.17 0.50 -16.52
CA LYS A 14 -15.05 0.60 -15.59
C LYS A 14 -14.93 -0.62 -14.68
N ILE A 15 -16.02 -1.13 -14.13
CA ILE A 15 -15.99 -2.37 -13.33
C ILE A 15 -15.47 -3.55 -14.16
N ALA A 16 -15.91 -3.69 -15.41
CA ALA A 16 -15.41 -4.73 -16.31
C ALA A 16 -13.91 -4.57 -16.62
N ASP A 17 -13.46 -3.34 -16.88
CA ASP A 17 -12.04 -3.02 -17.10
C ASP A 17 -11.20 -3.39 -15.86
N LEU A 18 -11.68 -3.06 -14.65
CA LEU A 18 -11.00 -3.38 -13.39
C LEU A 18 -10.84 -4.89 -13.18
N ILE A 19 -11.90 -5.67 -13.45
CA ILE A 19 -11.85 -7.13 -13.41
C ILE A 19 -10.83 -7.66 -14.42
N PHE A 20 -10.88 -7.15 -15.66
CA PHE A 20 -9.98 -7.59 -16.72
C PHE A 20 -8.50 -7.30 -16.39
N ILE A 21 -8.20 -6.09 -15.91
CA ILE A 21 -6.84 -5.70 -15.52
C ILE A 21 -6.34 -6.57 -14.36
N SER A 22 -7.14 -6.73 -13.30
CA SER A 22 -6.75 -7.56 -12.15
C SER A 22 -6.48 -9.00 -12.55
N ASN A 23 -7.34 -9.59 -13.39
CA ASN A 23 -7.17 -10.95 -13.86
C ASN A 23 -5.94 -11.09 -14.78
N GLY A 24 -5.72 -10.12 -15.68
CA GLY A 24 -4.54 -10.13 -16.55
C GLY A 24 -3.22 -10.12 -15.77
N VAL A 25 -3.12 -9.28 -14.72
CA VAL A 25 -1.94 -9.28 -13.83
C VAL A 25 -1.82 -10.62 -13.09
N ALA A 26 -2.93 -11.14 -12.57
CA ALA A 26 -2.94 -12.44 -11.89
C ALA A 26 -2.48 -13.58 -12.81
N ASP A 27 -2.90 -13.57 -14.08
CA ASP A 27 -2.48 -14.55 -15.08
C ASP A 27 -0.96 -14.50 -15.32
N TYR A 28 -0.38 -13.31 -15.44
CA TYR A 28 1.07 -13.16 -15.56
C TYR A 28 1.81 -13.67 -14.31
N VAL A 29 1.31 -13.33 -13.11
CA VAL A 29 1.88 -13.83 -11.85
C VAL A 29 1.81 -15.35 -11.81
N MET A 30 0.66 -15.96 -12.10
CA MET A 30 0.50 -17.42 -12.15
C MET A 30 1.46 -18.06 -13.18
N ASP A 31 1.68 -17.42 -14.32
CA ASP A 31 2.59 -17.92 -15.37
C ASP A 31 4.07 -17.94 -14.92
N ILE A 32 4.48 -17.13 -13.93
CA ILE A 32 5.81 -17.24 -13.28
C ILE A 32 6.01 -18.61 -12.63
N TYR A 33 4.92 -19.21 -12.16
CA TYR A 33 4.90 -20.47 -11.41
C TYR A 33 4.44 -21.66 -12.24
N ARG A 34 4.12 -21.45 -13.52
CA ARG A 34 3.65 -22.52 -14.41
C ARG A 34 4.71 -23.63 -14.52
N GLY A 35 4.29 -24.87 -14.28
CA GLY A 35 5.19 -26.04 -14.32
C GLY A 35 6.07 -26.22 -13.08
N LYS A 36 5.91 -25.39 -12.05
CA LYS A 36 6.46 -25.60 -10.70
C LYS A 36 5.37 -26.16 -9.77
N GLU A 37 5.73 -26.60 -8.57
CA GLU A 37 4.73 -26.92 -7.55
C GLU A 37 3.94 -25.64 -7.20
N PHE A 38 2.67 -25.63 -7.58
CA PHE A 38 1.76 -24.54 -7.30
C PHE A 38 1.45 -24.51 -5.81
N ASN A 39 1.72 -23.38 -5.15
CA ASN A 39 1.48 -23.24 -3.72
C ASN A 39 0.12 -22.57 -3.47
N PHE A 40 -0.88 -23.37 -3.09
CA PHE A 40 -2.23 -22.87 -2.77
C PHE A 40 -2.31 -21.91 -1.59
N SER A 41 -1.24 -21.75 -0.79
CA SER A 41 -1.19 -20.77 0.29
C SER A 41 -0.78 -19.36 -0.16
N LYS A 42 -0.35 -19.18 -1.41
CA LYS A 42 0.10 -17.88 -1.95
C LYS A 42 -0.99 -17.09 -2.63
N HIS A 43 -0.86 -15.76 -2.62
CA HIS A 43 -1.76 -14.87 -3.34
C HIS A 43 -1.29 -14.63 -4.78
N TYR A 44 -1.94 -15.30 -5.73
CA TYR A 44 -1.67 -15.08 -7.16
C TYR A 44 -2.52 -13.96 -7.78
N ALA A 45 -3.73 -13.75 -7.28
CA ALA A 45 -4.57 -12.61 -7.63
C ALA A 45 -4.42 -11.57 -6.53
N ILE A 46 -3.76 -10.45 -6.81
CA ILE A 46 -3.32 -9.50 -5.76
C ILE A 46 -4.46 -8.57 -5.31
N MET A 47 -5.32 -8.16 -6.26
CA MET A 47 -6.44 -7.22 -6.03
C MET A 47 -7.81 -7.83 -6.37
N PRO A 48 -8.14 -9.03 -5.89
CA PRO A 48 -9.40 -9.70 -6.23
C PRO A 48 -10.62 -8.94 -5.69
N ASP A 49 -10.45 -8.06 -4.70
CA ASP A 49 -11.49 -7.22 -4.11
C ASP A 49 -11.76 -5.93 -4.90
N MET A 50 -10.91 -5.55 -5.85
CA MET A 50 -11.02 -4.27 -6.57
C MET A 50 -12.35 -4.10 -7.31
N HIS A 51 -12.97 -5.20 -7.76
CA HIS A 51 -14.27 -5.17 -8.41
C HIS A 51 -15.44 -4.81 -7.47
N LYS A 52 -15.24 -4.88 -6.14
CA LYS A 52 -16.26 -4.55 -5.14
C LYS A 52 -16.53 -3.05 -5.09
N TYR A 53 -15.53 -2.23 -5.44
CA TYR A 53 -15.67 -0.79 -5.52
C TYR A 53 -16.54 -0.41 -6.72
N LEU A 54 -17.29 0.69 -6.60
CA LEU A 54 -18.24 1.19 -7.61
C LEU A 54 -19.53 0.35 -7.75
N ILE A 55 -19.62 -0.86 -7.18
CA ILE A 55 -20.86 -1.67 -7.15
C ILE A 55 -22.00 -0.89 -6.48
N TYR A 56 -21.70 -0.23 -5.37
CA TYR A 56 -22.70 0.54 -4.65
C TYR A 56 -23.19 1.74 -5.46
N GLN A 57 -22.33 2.40 -6.24
CA GLN A 57 -22.75 3.50 -7.14
C GLN A 57 -23.69 3.03 -8.23
N ARG A 58 -23.41 1.86 -8.81
CA ARG A 58 -24.30 1.22 -9.76
C ARG A 58 -25.69 1.01 -9.14
N ASN A 59 -25.75 0.53 -7.90
CA ASN A 59 -27.01 0.28 -7.20
C ASN A 59 -27.75 1.59 -6.88
N ILE A 60 -27.05 2.60 -6.33
CA ILE A 60 -27.68 3.88 -5.98
C ILE A 60 -28.25 4.57 -7.22
N GLN A 61 -27.50 4.64 -8.33
CA GLN A 61 -27.98 5.28 -9.56
C GLN A 61 -29.22 4.60 -10.15
N SER A 62 -29.37 3.28 -9.99
CA SER A 62 -30.59 2.57 -10.38
C SER A 62 -31.84 2.97 -9.56
N THR A 63 -31.63 3.57 -8.38
CA THR A 63 -32.68 3.93 -7.41
C THR A 63 -32.86 5.44 -7.20
N LYS A 64 -32.05 6.29 -7.88
CA LYS A 64 -32.13 7.74 -7.74
C LYS A 64 -33.40 8.29 -8.37
N ASP A 65 -34.13 9.11 -7.61
CA ASP A 65 -35.21 9.93 -8.17
C ASP A 65 -34.61 11.18 -8.84
N ILE A 66 -34.25 11.03 -10.12
CA ILE A 66 -33.57 12.03 -10.96
C ILE A 66 -34.37 13.34 -11.08
N LYS A 67 -35.65 13.36 -10.66
CA LYS A 67 -36.50 14.56 -10.69
C LYS A 67 -36.27 15.51 -9.51
N LYS A 68 -35.49 15.13 -8.51
CA LYS A 68 -35.21 15.98 -7.35
C LYS A 68 -34.32 17.15 -7.78
N LEU A 69 -34.84 18.37 -7.74
CA LEU A 69 -34.07 19.60 -7.95
C LEU A 69 -32.95 19.66 -6.91
N ILE A 70 -31.71 19.47 -7.36
CA ILE A 70 -30.52 19.60 -6.53
C ILE A 70 -30.15 21.08 -6.51
N GLY A 71 -30.17 21.70 -5.33
CA GLY A 71 -29.72 23.08 -5.15
C GLY A 71 -28.25 23.27 -5.56
N LYS A 72 -27.85 24.51 -5.84
CA LYS A 72 -26.46 24.86 -6.16
C LYS A 72 -25.51 24.31 -5.07
N ASN A 73 -24.46 23.59 -5.48
CA ASN A 73 -23.45 22.91 -4.62
C ASN A 73 -23.96 21.72 -3.79
N ASN A 74 -25.23 21.35 -3.92
CA ASN A 74 -25.70 20.08 -3.37
C ASN A 74 -25.36 18.93 -4.32
N CYS A 75 -25.17 17.74 -3.75
CA CYS A 75 -25.02 16.49 -4.48
C CYS A 75 -25.65 15.36 -3.66
N PHE A 76 -25.79 14.17 -4.24
CA PHE A 76 -26.12 12.99 -3.43
C PHE A 76 -24.88 12.57 -2.64
N ILE A 77 -25.06 12.04 -1.42
CA ILE A 77 -23.94 11.47 -0.64
C ILE A 77 -23.17 10.43 -1.47
N SER A 78 -23.87 9.68 -2.32
CA SER A 78 -23.26 8.72 -3.25
C SER A 78 -22.21 9.36 -4.16
N ASP A 79 -22.40 10.62 -4.59
CA ASP A 79 -21.50 11.29 -5.51
C ASP A 79 -20.17 11.66 -4.80
N ILE A 80 -20.23 11.96 -3.50
CA ILE A 80 -19.04 12.15 -2.66
C ILE A 80 -18.28 10.83 -2.53
N VAL A 81 -19.01 9.74 -2.32
CA VAL A 81 -18.39 8.44 -2.11
C VAL A 81 -17.82 7.84 -3.37
N LEU A 82 -18.44 8.10 -4.52
CA LEU A 82 -17.86 7.75 -5.80
C LEU A 82 -16.44 8.32 -5.92
N GLY A 83 -16.21 9.57 -5.47
CA GLY A 83 -14.88 10.16 -5.43
C GLY A 83 -13.88 9.35 -4.60
N PHE A 84 -14.29 8.91 -3.40
CA PHE A 84 -13.43 8.07 -2.54
C PHE A 84 -13.25 6.64 -3.05
N GLU A 85 -14.27 6.02 -3.63
CA GLU A 85 -14.14 4.69 -4.25
C GLU A 85 -13.18 4.74 -5.46
N LEU A 86 -13.29 5.77 -6.30
CA LEU A 86 -12.36 5.98 -7.41
C LEU A 86 -10.92 6.18 -6.91
N LEU A 87 -10.75 6.85 -5.78
CA LEU A 87 -9.46 6.98 -5.14
C LEU A 87 -8.91 5.62 -4.67
N ILE A 88 -9.70 4.82 -3.96
CA ILE A 88 -9.26 3.49 -3.50
C ILE A 88 -8.88 2.63 -4.72
N VAL A 89 -9.68 2.66 -5.78
CA VAL A 89 -9.38 1.97 -7.04
C VAL A 89 -8.06 2.43 -7.65
N LYS A 90 -7.77 3.74 -7.66
CA LYS A 90 -6.49 4.28 -8.13
C LYS A 90 -5.32 3.69 -7.33
N ARG A 91 -5.41 3.73 -6.00
CA ARG A 91 -4.37 3.19 -5.09
C ARG A 91 -4.15 1.68 -5.21
N LYS A 92 -5.22 0.92 -5.45
CA LYS A 92 -5.16 -0.52 -5.77
C LYS A 92 -4.52 -0.78 -7.13
N THR A 93 -4.83 0.07 -8.11
CA THR A 93 -4.21 0.00 -9.44
C THR A 93 -2.71 0.27 -9.36
N ASP A 94 -2.26 1.15 -8.46
CA ASP A 94 -0.82 1.41 -8.28
C ASP A 94 -0.04 0.18 -7.80
N ILE A 95 -0.67 -0.70 -6.99
CA ILE A 95 -0.07 -2.01 -6.63
C ILE A 95 0.07 -2.89 -7.88
N LEU A 96 -0.97 -2.95 -8.71
CA LEU A 96 -0.94 -3.73 -9.95
C LEU A 96 0.15 -3.20 -10.92
N LYS A 97 0.31 -1.89 -11.02
CA LYS A 97 1.37 -1.25 -11.82
C LYS A 97 2.77 -1.56 -11.28
N LEU A 98 2.97 -1.50 -9.96
CA LEU A 98 4.23 -1.90 -9.32
C LEU A 98 4.59 -3.35 -9.64
N ILE A 99 3.63 -4.25 -9.56
CA ILE A 99 3.84 -5.67 -9.89
C ILE A 99 4.10 -5.86 -11.39
N LEU A 100 3.37 -5.15 -12.26
CA LEU A 100 3.62 -5.18 -13.71
C LEU A 100 5.01 -4.69 -14.08
N ALA A 101 5.52 -3.64 -13.44
CA ALA A 101 6.89 -3.17 -13.63
C ALA A 101 7.91 -4.27 -13.33
N LEU A 102 7.73 -5.00 -12.23
CA LEU A 102 8.59 -6.14 -11.88
C LEU A 102 8.41 -7.31 -12.86
N ILE A 103 7.19 -7.59 -13.33
CA ILE A 103 6.92 -8.62 -14.34
C ILE A 103 7.63 -8.30 -15.65
N CYS A 104 7.66 -7.03 -16.08
CA CYS A 104 8.39 -6.60 -17.26
C CYS A 104 9.89 -6.94 -17.16
N ILE A 105 10.51 -6.67 -16.01
CA ILE A 105 11.91 -7.05 -15.74
C ILE A 105 12.06 -8.57 -15.73
N TYR A 106 11.19 -9.29 -15.03
CA TYR A 106 11.27 -10.74 -14.89
C TYR A 106 11.12 -11.50 -16.22
N LYS A 107 10.20 -11.09 -17.08
CA LYS A 107 9.87 -11.81 -18.33
C LYS A 107 10.70 -11.37 -19.54
N SER A 108 11.39 -10.22 -19.45
CA SER A 108 12.19 -9.72 -20.58
C SER A 108 13.47 -10.54 -20.75
N TYR A 109 13.74 -10.97 -21.99
CA TYR A 109 14.96 -11.67 -22.39
C TYR A 109 16.18 -10.74 -22.43
N GLU A 110 15.98 -9.42 -22.30
CA GLU A 110 17.05 -8.41 -22.37
C GLU A 110 17.80 -8.28 -21.05
N TYR A 111 17.19 -8.68 -19.92
CA TYR A 111 17.85 -8.63 -18.62
C TYR A 111 18.55 -9.95 -18.28
N GLU A 112 19.65 -9.83 -17.55
CA GLU A 112 20.38 -10.97 -17.01
C GLU A 112 19.54 -11.74 -15.95
N GLU A 113 19.89 -13.01 -15.74
CA GLU A 113 19.21 -13.91 -14.79
C GLU A 113 19.09 -13.31 -13.38
N TYR A 114 20.11 -12.55 -12.94
CA TYR A 114 20.09 -11.94 -11.61
C TYR A 114 18.99 -10.85 -11.46
N MET A 115 18.74 -10.06 -12.50
CA MET A 115 17.68 -9.03 -12.52
C MET A 115 16.31 -9.68 -12.45
N GLN A 116 16.15 -10.76 -13.23
CA GLN A 116 14.92 -11.55 -13.26
C GLN A 116 14.67 -12.16 -11.87
N ASP A 117 15.69 -12.69 -11.22
CA ASP A 117 15.56 -13.29 -9.88
C ASP A 117 15.25 -12.25 -8.79
N TYR A 118 15.83 -11.05 -8.84
CA TYR A 118 15.44 -9.96 -7.94
C TYR A 118 14.00 -9.52 -8.17
N ALA A 119 13.60 -9.35 -9.44
CA ALA A 119 12.24 -9.00 -9.80
C ALA A 119 11.24 -10.04 -9.30
N LYS A 120 11.52 -11.33 -9.52
CA LYS A 120 10.70 -12.44 -9.04
C LYS A 120 10.59 -12.43 -7.52
N GLN A 121 11.68 -12.25 -6.80
CA GLN A 121 11.62 -12.21 -5.33
C GLN A 121 10.80 -11.02 -4.82
N LEU A 122 10.94 -9.85 -5.42
CA LEU A 122 10.09 -8.71 -5.05
C LEU A 122 8.62 -8.95 -5.38
N ILE A 123 8.30 -9.58 -6.52
CA ILE A 123 6.91 -10.01 -6.81
C ILE A 123 6.42 -10.93 -5.70
N ASP A 124 7.18 -11.98 -5.39
CA ASP A 124 6.84 -12.99 -4.38
C ASP A 124 6.65 -12.38 -2.98
N LEU A 125 7.35 -11.28 -2.66
CA LEU A 125 7.28 -10.66 -1.35
C LEU A 125 6.20 -9.58 -1.26
N ILE A 126 6.11 -8.70 -2.28
CA ILE A 126 5.19 -7.56 -2.30
C ILE A 126 3.75 -8.04 -2.48
N GLN A 127 3.50 -9.06 -3.32
CA GLN A 127 2.15 -9.57 -3.56
C GLN A 127 1.48 -10.05 -2.26
N GLU A 128 2.25 -10.61 -1.33
CA GLU A 128 1.73 -11.20 -0.10
C GLU A 128 1.38 -10.13 0.94
N ILE A 129 2.25 -9.13 1.12
CA ILE A 129 2.02 -8.07 2.12
C ILE A 129 1.05 -6.99 1.64
N MET A 130 0.93 -6.80 0.33
CA MET A 130 0.01 -5.83 -0.26
C MET A 130 -1.27 -6.45 -0.82
N PHE A 131 -1.54 -7.74 -0.56
CA PHE A 131 -2.78 -8.40 -0.98
C PHE A 131 -4.02 -7.66 -0.46
N CYS A 132 -4.95 -7.32 -1.36
CA CYS A 132 -6.11 -6.47 -1.10
C CYS A 132 -5.79 -5.12 -0.40
N GLY A 133 -4.53 -4.66 -0.44
CA GLY A 133 -4.10 -3.40 0.14
C GLY A 133 -4.30 -2.18 -0.75
N GLU A 134 -3.68 -1.06 -0.37
CA GLU A 134 -3.67 0.23 -1.10
C GLU A 134 -2.29 0.89 -0.99
N ILE A 135 -1.68 1.32 -2.10
CA ILE A 135 -0.50 2.21 -2.05
C ILE A 135 -0.96 3.66 -1.90
N HIS A 136 -0.43 4.37 -0.91
CA HIS A 136 -0.70 5.79 -0.72
C HIS A 136 0.38 6.68 -1.32
N LYS A 137 1.66 6.31 -1.11
CA LYS A 137 2.83 7.05 -1.59
C LYS A 137 4.00 6.12 -1.83
N ILE A 138 4.82 6.44 -2.82
CA ILE A 138 6.11 5.81 -3.12
C ILE A 138 7.18 6.90 -3.14
N TYR A 139 8.10 6.88 -2.19
CA TYR A 139 9.26 7.75 -2.17
C TYR A 139 10.41 7.06 -2.89
N ILE A 140 10.96 7.74 -3.89
CA ILE A 140 12.12 7.26 -4.65
C ILE A 140 13.30 8.16 -4.33
N GLN A 141 14.40 7.56 -3.88
CA GLN A 141 15.65 8.25 -3.65
C GLN A 141 16.35 8.56 -4.98
N MET A 142 16.53 9.84 -5.26
CA MET A 142 17.16 10.35 -6.47
C MET A 142 18.65 10.62 -6.29
N LYS A 143 19.14 10.75 -5.05
CA LYS A 143 20.58 10.85 -4.77
C LYS A 143 21.27 9.57 -5.21
N GLU A 144 22.45 9.70 -5.82
CA GLU A 144 23.30 8.56 -6.15
C GLU A 144 23.68 7.80 -4.87
N TYR A 145 23.72 6.48 -4.98
CA TYR A 145 24.15 5.63 -3.88
C TYR A 145 25.66 5.80 -3.66
N ASN A 146 26.06 6.13 -2.43
CA ASN A 146 27.44 6.52 -2.15
C ASN A 146 28.35 5.28 -1.97
N ILE A 147 28.81 4.74 -3.09
CA ILE A 147 29.70 3.58 -3.12
C ILE A 147 31.12 3.88 -2.60
N GLU A 148 31.50 5.16 -2.49
CA GLU A 148 32.84 5.56 -2.04
C GLU A 148 33.09 5.29 -0.56
N ILE A 149 32.03 5.28 0.26
CA ILE A 149 32.12 4.95 1.68
C ILE A 149 32.07 3.43 1.85
N PRO A 150 32.88 2.81 2.72
CA PRO A 150 32.77 1.37 3.02
C PRO A 150 31.39 0.98 3.55
N MET A 151 30.86 -0.17 3.12
CA MET A 151 29.52 -0.65 3.48
C MET A 151 29.24 -0.66 5.00
N ASP A 152 30.23 -1.03 5.81
CA ASP A 152 30.14 -1.10 7.27
C ASP A 152 30.18 0.26 7.97
N GLU A 153 30.50 1.32 7.22
CA GLU A 153 30.46 2.72 7.65
C GLU A 153 29.26 3.48 7.08
N ARG A 154 28.64 2.97 6.01
CA ARG A 154 27.46 3.59 5.37
C ARG A 154 26.28 3.63 6.33
N GLY A 155 25.70 4.81 6.43
CA GLY A 155 24.50 5.07 7.18
C GLY A 155 23.35 5.57 6.30
N SER A 156 22.35 6.09 6.99
CA SER A 156 21.15 6.64 6.37
C SER A 156 21.36 7.89 5.50
N ASP A 157 22.51 8.58 5.59
CA ASP A 157 22.83 9.76 4.75
C ASP A 157 23.46 9.38 3.39
N ASP A 158 23.79 8.10 3.22
CA ASP A 158 24.48 7.52 2.07
C ASP A 158 23.52 6.93 1.03
N ALA A 159 22.25 7.35 1.09
CA ALA A 159 21.20 6.94 0.16
C ALA A 159 20.96 5.41 0.09
N THR A 160 21.14 4.75 1.25
CA THR A 160 20.97 3.29 1.44
C THR A 160 19.52 2.86 1.24
N THR A 161 18.53 3.65 1.66
CA THR A 161 17.12 3.44 1.30
C THR A 161 16.84 3.95 -0.10
N ARG A 162 16.47 3.06 -1.02
CA ARG A 162 16.16 3.42 -2.42
C ARG A 162 14.69 3.70 -2.65
N PHE A 163 13.83 2.90 -2.02
CA PHE A 163 12.39 3.07 -2.10
C PHE A 163 11.78 3.07 -0.70
N SER A 164 10.75 3.87 -0.50
CA SER A 164 9.87 3.77 0.67
C SER A 164 8.42 3.84 0.21
N ILE A 165 7.63 2.81 0.50
CA ILE A 165 6.23 2.69 0.07
C ILE A 165 5.35 2.76 1.31
N ILE A 166 4.51 3.79 1.39
CA ILE A 166 3.44 3.85 2.39
C ILE A 166 2.24 3.13 1.80
N PHE A 167 1.79 2.07 2.45
CA PHE A 167 0.63 1.30 2.02
C PHE A 167 -0.27 0.94 3.20
N THR A 168 -1.52 0.63 2.90
CA THR A 168 -2.46 0.02 3.85
C THR A 168 -2.65 -1.43 3.48
N ALA A 169 -2.59 -2.34 4.46
CA ALA A 169 -2.91 -3.74 4.27
C ALA A 169 -4.44 -3.97 4.33
N SER A 170 -4.91 -5.17 3.98
CA SER A 170 -6.34 -5.51 3.94
C SER A 170 -7.09 -5.33 5.28
N ASN A 171 -6.36 -5.31 6.40
CA ASN A 171 -6.88 -5.09 7.74
C ASN A 171 -6.90 -3.62 8.16
N ASP A 172 -6.72 -2.70 7.21
CA ASP A 172 -6.67 -1.25 7.42
C ASP A 172 -5.44 -0.71 8.18
N ASP A 173 -4.47 -1.55 8.54
CA ASP A 173 -3.23 -1.09 9.16
C ASP A 173 -2.31 -0.41 8.14
N ILE A 174 -1.62 0.64 8.58
CA ILE A 174 -0.73 1.44 7.71
C ILE A 174 0.72 1.03 7.97
N TYR A 175 1.40 0.69 6.88
CA TYR A 175 2.78 0.24 6.88
C TYR A 175 3.66 1.14 6.02
N LEU A 176 4.93 1.22 6.39
CA LEU A 176 6.01 1.71 5.56
C LEU A 176 6.91 0.54 5.19
N LEU A 177 6.91 0.16 3.90
CA LEU A 177 7.90 -0.76 3.35
C LEU A 177 9.09 0.04 2.84
N ARG A 178 10.29 -0.29 3.28
CA ARG A 178 11.55 0.23 2.75
C ARG A 178 12.29 -0.85 2.00
N ILE A 179 12.91 -0.46 0.90
CA ILE A 179 13.79 -1.30 0.10
C ILE A 179 15.19 -0.71 0.23
N ASP A 180 16.03 -1.40 0.98
CA ASP A 180 17.33 -0.91 1.44
C ASP A 180 18.47 -1.68 0.79
N LEU A 181 19.45 -0.94 0.27
CA LEU A 181 20.76 -1.46 -0.13
C LEU A 181 21.60 -1.84 1.11
N PRO A 182 22.64 -2.67 0.93
CA PRO A 182 23.56 -3.03 2.01
C PRO A 182 24.09 -1.80 2.77
N HIS A 183 24.15 -1.88 4.09
CA HIS A 183 24.63 -0.80 4.95
C HIS A 183 25.15 -1.31 6.28
N LYS A 184 25.63 -0.41 7.15
CA LYS A 184 26.09 -0.77 8.49
C LYS A 184 25.05 -1.59 9.25
N GLY A 185 25.43 -2.81 9.63
CA GLY A 185 24.59 -3.75 10.37
C GLY A 185 23.79 -4.73 9.51
N GLU A 186 23.61 -4.47 8.22
CA GLU A 186 22.85 -5.32 7.30
C GLU A 186 23.54 -5.41 5.93
N GLU A 187 24.27 -6.50 5.70
CA GLU A 187 25.18 -6.67 4.55
C GLU A 187 24.46 -7.03 3.24
N LYS A 188 23.14 -7.11 3.26
CA LYS A 188 22.33 -7.62 2.13
C LYS A 188 21.34 -6.57 1.67
N PHE A 189 20.99 -6.66 0.40
CA PHE A 189 19.77 -6.07 -0.12
C PHE A 189 18.57 -6.64 0.63
N HIS A 190 17.72 -5.81 1.22
CA HIS A 190 16.66 -6.28 2.12
C HIS A 190 15.42 -5.37 2.14
N LEU A 191 14.33 -5.96 2.62
CA LEU A 191 13.11 -5.25 2.97
C LEU A 191 13.13 -4.89 4.46
N ASN A 192 12.72 -3.67 4.77
CA ASN A 192 12.44 -3.23 6.14
C ASN A 192 11.00 -2.78 6.25
N LEU A 193 10.25 -3.35 7.19
CA LEU A 193 8.83 -3.07 7.36
C LEU A 193 8.60 -2.35 8.69
N GLN A 194 7.80 -1.29 8.65
CA GLN A 194 7.38 -0.56 9.83
C GLN A 194 5.87 -0.41 9.85
N GLU A 195 5.27 -0.47 11.04
CA GLU A 195 3.85 -0.26 11.27
C GLU A 195 3.64 1.06 12.00
N TYR A 196 2.60 1.80 11.62
CA TYR A 196 2.25 3.04 12.29
C TYR A 196 1.29 2.79 13.46
N ILE A 197 1.78 2.97 14.69
CA ILE A 197 1.00 2.86 15.92
C ILE A 197 1.22 4.08 16.81
N ASN A 198 0.13 4.64 17.36
CA ASN A 198 0.15 5.69 18.39
C ASN A 198 1.05 6.90 18.07
N GLY A 199 1.01 7.39 16.82
CA GLY A 199 1.78 8.56 16.45
C GLY A 199 3.18 8.29 15.91
N LYS A 200 3.63 7.03 15.85
CA LYS A 200 5.01 6.67 15.51
C LYS A 200 5.09 5.49 14.56
N LEU A 201 6.13 5.48 13.73
CA LEU A 201 6.53 4.29 12.97
C LEU A 201 7.41 3.39 13.84
N LEU A 202 6.98 2.15 14.02
CA LEU A 202 7.70 1.13 14.79
C LEU A 202 8.08 -0.03 13.86
N ALA A 203 9.28 -0.58 14.03
CA ALA A 203 9.70 -1.75 13.27
C ALA A 203 8.74 -2.92 13.49
N THR A 204 8.45 -3.64 12.41
CA THR A 204 7.72 -4.91 12.42
C THR A 204 8.40 -5.91 11.48
N GLY A 205 8.11 -7.18 11.66
CA GLY A 205 8.69 -8.24 10.83
C GLY A 205 7.86 -8.50 9.58
N TYR A 206 8.51 -8.82 8.46
CA TYR A 206 7.87 -9.44 7.31
C TYR A 206 7.10 -10.70 7.78
N PRO A 207 5.83 -10.88 7.41
CA PRO A 207 5.00 -11.92 7.97
C PRO A 207 5.49 -13.33 7.63
N LEU A 208 5.01 -14.30 8.39
CA LEU A 208 5.20 -15.73 8.15
C LEU A 208 3.98 -16.28 7.41
N ASP A 209 4.18 -17.26 6.54
CA ASP A 209 3.07 -18.05 6.00
C ASP A 209 2.33 -18.73 7.17
N ASP A 210 1.00 -18.64 7.22
CA ASP A 210 0.16 -19.36 8.20
C ASP A 210 -0.01 -20.83 7.78
N ASP A 211 1.12 -21.50 7.54
CA ASP A 211 1.17 -22.93 7.28
C ASP A 211 1.17 -23.73 8.59
N ILE A 212 0.90 -25.04 8.48
CA ILE A 212 0.85 -25.94 9.64
C ILE A 212 2.15 -25.87 10.45
N LYS A 213 3.30 -25.82 9.77
CA LYS A 213 4.62 -25.87 10.40
C LYS A 213 4.92 -24.63 11.24
N ASN A 214 4.70 -23.43 10.70
CA ASN A 214 4.92 -22.17 11.40
C ASN A 214 3.89 -22.01 12.53
N ASN A 215 2.64 -22.38 12.27
CA ASN A 215 1.55 -22.27 13.23
C ASN A 215 1.77 -23.20 14.44
N GLU A 216 2.08 -24.48 14.21
CA GLU A 216 2.42 -25.44 15.27
C GLU A 216 3.65 -24.97 16.05
N LYS A 217 4.73 -24.60 15.35
CA LYS A 217 5.95 -24.10 16.01
C LYS A 217 5.68 -22.91 16.93
N LEU A 218 4.95 -21.90 16.46
CA LEU A 218 4.66 -20.71 17.27
C LEU A 218 3.69 -21.02 18.41
N ARG A 219 2.70 -21.91 18.20
CA ARG A 219 1.78 -22.34 19.25
C ARG A 219 2.48 -23.17 20.32
N ASP A 220 3.43 -24.01 19.96
CA ASP A 220 4.24 -24.76 20.92
C ASP A 220 5.08 -23.82 21.79
N LEU A 221 5.62 -22.76 21.19
CA LEU A 221 6.43 -21.76 21.90
C LEU A 221 5.59 -20.85 22.81
N LEU A 222 4.39 -20.44 22.38
CA LEU A 222 3.64 -19.36 23.01
C LEU A 222 2.33 -19.80 23.68
N GLY A 223 1.76 -20.92 23.27
CA GLY A 223 0.45 -21.38 23.71
C GLY A 223 -0.61 -20.29 23.55
N ASN A 224 -1.26 -19.93 24.65
CA ASN A 224 -2.30 -18.89 24.71
C ASN A 224 -1.78 -17.45 24.57
N LYS A 225 -0.46 -17.24 24.56
CA LYS A 225 0.17 -15.91 24.41
C LYS A 225 0.45 -15.52 22.96
N PHE A 226 0.11 -16.38 22.00
CA PHE A 226 0.32 -16.14 20.58
C PHE A 226 -0.27 -14.78 20.14
N ASP A 227 -1.53 -14.54 20.48
CA ASP A 227 -2.27 -13.33 20.06
C ASP A 227 -1.79 -12.05 20.76
N GLU A 228 -0.87 -12.11 21.73
CA GLU A 228 -0.31 -10.91 22.36
C GLU A 228 0.76 -10.24 21.48
N ILE A 229 1.49 -11.01 20.66
CA ILE A 229 2.59 -10.53 19.81
C ILE A 229 2.42 -10.84 18.33
N PHE A 230 1.48 -11.73 17.98
CA PHE A 230 1.11 -12.03 16.60
C PHE A 230 -0.36 -11.75 16.35
N PHE A 231 -0.71 -11.58 15.08
CA PHE A 231 -2.08 -11.66 14.58
C PHE A 231 -2.09 -12.36 13.23
N ARG A 232 -3.27 -12.79 12.78
CA ARG A 232 -3.45 -13.42 11.47
C ARG A 232 -4.17 -12.47 10.54
N ASN A 233 -3.69 -12.38 9.31
CA ASN A 233 -4.34 -11.63 8.26
C ASN A 233 -4.03 -12.29 6.91
N GLU A 234 -5.08 -12.60 6.14
CA GLU A 234 -4.99 -13.17 4.78
C GLU A 234 -3.96 -14.30 4.66
N GLY A 235 -4.12 -15.38 5.42
CA GLY A 235 -3.21 -16.55 5.32
C GLY A 235 -1.79 -16.33 5.84
N HIS A 236 -1.53 -15.23 6.53
CA HIS A 236 -0.22 -14.89 7.10
C HIS A 236 -0.29 -14.62 8.59
N ILE A 237 0.81 -14.91 9.29
CA ILE A 237 1.05 -14.58 10.70
C ILE A 237 1.95 -13.34 10.76
N TRP A 238 1.36 -12.24 11.20
CA TRP A 238 2.00 -10.93 11.29
C TRP A 238 2.52 -10.65 12.68
N PHE A 239 3.70 -10.03 12.76
CA PHE A 239 4.22 -9.47 14.00
C PHE A 239 3.43 -8.21 14.34
N LYS A 240 2.95 -8.10 15.58
CA LYS A 240 2.36 -6.85 16.08
C LYS A 240 3.48 -5.84 16.31
N ALA A 241 3.27 -4.56 15.99
CA ALA A 241 4.23 -3.53 16.38
C ALA A 241 4.47 -3.50 17.91
N ASP A 242 5.60 -2.89 18.28
CA ASP A 242 6.15 -2.93 19.65
C ASP A 242 6.49 -4.36 20.12
N PHE A 243 6.83 -5.24 19.17
CA PHE A 243 7.07 -6.67 19.40
C PHE A 243 8.08 -6.92 20.51
N GLU A 244 9.25 -6.28 20.47
CA GLU A 244 10.34 -6.50 21.44
C GLU A 244 9.90 -6.16 22.86
N ASN A 245 9.22 -5.02 23.05
CA ASN A 245 8.72 -4.57 24.35
C ASN A 245 7.60 -5.48 24.87
N LYS A 246 6.73 -5.99 23.99
CA LYS A 246 5.71 -6.99 24.37
C LYS A 246 6.35 -8.31 24.78
N LEU A 247 7.32 -8.80 24.01
CA LEU A 247 8.05 -10.03 24.28
C LEU A 247 8.83 -9.96 25.60
N GLU A 248 9.45 -8.82 25.90
CA GLU A 248 10.17 -8.61 27.15
C GLU A 248 9.24 -8.76 28.38
N LYS A 249 8.03 -8.19 28.30
CA LYS A 249 7.02 -8.23 29.37
C LYS A 249 6.33 -9.58 29.53
N MET A 250 6.42 -10.47 28.54
CA MET A 250 5.81 -11.79 28.60
C MET A 250 6.43 -12.69 29.66
N ASN A 251 5.59 -13.42 30.39
CA ASN A 251 6.02 -14.46 31.32
C ASN A 251 6.29 -15.79 30.58
N ILE A 252 7.37 -15.85 29.79
CA ILE A 252 7.83 -17.04 29.06
C ILE A 252 9.34 -17.27 29.29
N GLY A 253 9.81 -18.48 28.99
CA GLY A 253 11.21 -18.87 29.18
C GLY A 253 12.19 -18.01 28.38
N GLN A 254 13.39 -17.79 28.94
CA GLN A 254 14.41 -16.93 28.29
C GLN A 254 14.89 -17.48 26.95
N GLU A 255 14.99 -18.80 26.77
CA GLU A 255 15.34 -19.39 25.48
C GLU A 255 14.26 -19.14 24.42
N THR A 256 12.98 -19.25 24.79
CA THR A 256 11.86 -18.88 23.91
C THR A 256 11.93 -17.40 23.51
N LYS A 257 12.24 -16.50 24.45
CA LYS A 257 12.43 -15.07 24.14
C LYS A 257 13.56 -14.85 23.14
N LYS A 258 14.72 -15.51 23.33
CA LYS A 258 15.85 -15.42 22.40
C LYS A 258 15.48 -15.93 21.00
N GLU A 259 14.80 -17.06 20.91
CA GLU A 259 14.38 -17.64 19.63
C GLU A 259 13.43 -16.69 18.88
N LEU A 260 12.42 -16.15 19.57
CA LEU A 260 11.46 -15.21 18.99
C LEU A 260 12.11 -13.88 18.60
N LEU A 261 13.06 -13.37 19.40
CA LEU A 261 13.80 -12.16 19.07
C LEU A 261 14.70 -12.36 17.84
N MET A 262 15.34 -13.53 17.72
CA MET A 262 16.16 -13.86 16.55
C MET A 262 15.30 -13.97 15.29
N LEU A 263 14.13 -14.60 15.40
CA LEU A 263 13.15 -14.65 14.32
C LEU A 263 12.69 -13.25 13.91
N PHE A 264 12.34 -12.40 14.88
CA PHE A 264 11.91 -11.02 14.63
C PHE A 264 12.99 -10.21 13.92
N LYS A 265 14.24 -10.23 14.42
CA LYS A 265 15.35 -9.50 13.79
C LYS A 265 15.58 -9.91 12.34
N TYR A 266 15.52 -11.21 12.05
CA TYR A 266 15.61 -11.70 10.67
C TYR A 266 14.44 -11.21 9.80
N ARG A 267 13.23 -11.15 10.35
CA ARG A 267 12.04 -10.70 9.62
C ARG A 267 11.96 -9.18 9.47
N CYS A 268 12.59 -8.40 10.36
CA CYS A 268 12.66 -6.93 10.26
C CYS A 268 13.58 -6.46 9.14
N HIS A 269 14.62 -7.23 8.81
CA HIS A 269 15.52 -6.97 7.69
C HIS A 269 15.48 -8.17 6.74
N TYR A 270 14.31 -8.38 6.12
CA TYR A 270 14.07 -9.59 5.34
C TYR A 270 14.93 -9.57 4.06
N PRO A 271 15.92 -10.46 3.93
CA PRO A 271 16.88 -10.36 2.85
C PRO A 271 16.26 -10.77 1.51
N ILE A 272 16.64 -10.06 0.45
CA ILE A 272 16.38 -10.45 -0.93
C ILE A 272 17.65 -11.16 -1.41
N VAL A 273 17.54 -12.47 -1.62
CA VAL A 273 18.70 -13.37 -1.71
C VAL A 273 18.90 -13.84 -3.14
N PHE A 274 20.01 -13.46 -3.75
CA PHE A 274 20.51 -14.08 -4.98
C PHE A 274 21.87 -14.74 -4.74
N ASN A 275 22.25 -15.68 -5.61
CA ASN A 275 23.49 -16.46 -5.49
C ASN A 275 24.78 -15.61 -5.54
N VAL A 276 24.67 -14.34 -5.94
CA VAL A 276 25.77 -13.41 -6.04
C VAL A 276 25.49 -12.20 -5.14
N ASN A 277 26.31 -12.02 -4.09
CA ASN A 277 26.26 -10.82 -3.25
C ASN A 277 27.10 -9.71 -3.91
N ASP A 278 26.53 -9.03 -4.89
CA ASP A 278 27.19 -7.97 -5.64
C ASP A 278 26.36 -6.68 -5.56
N GLU A 279 26.94 -5.69 -4.89
CA GLU A 279 26.35 -4.39 -4.65
C GLU A 279 26.00 -3.65 -5.94
N ASN A 280 26.83 -3.75 -6.97
CA ASN A 280 26.57 -3.07 -8.24
C ASN A 280 25.30 -3.60 -8.91
N LYS A 281 25.06 -4.92 -8.78
CA LYS A 281 23.85 -5.57 -9.31
C LYS A 281 22.59 -5.15 -8.57
N TYR A 282 22.67 -4.91 -7.26
CA TYR A 282 21.54 -4.36 -6.51
C TYR A 282 21.19 -2.95 -6.98
N VAL A 283 22.22 -2.11 -7.17
CA VAL A 283 22.04 -0.73 -7.64
C VAL A 283 21.45 -0.71 -9.04
N GLU A 284 22.01 -1.49 -9.98
CA GLU A 284 21.53 -1.61 -11.36
C GLU A 284 20.04 -2.00 -11.40
N PHE A 285 19.66 -3.03 -10.63
CA PHE A 285 18.27 -3.47 -10.54
C PHE A 285 17.32 -2.38 -10.04
N LEU A 286 17.70 -1.65 -8.99
CA LEU A 286 16.86 -0.62 -8.39
C LEU A 286 16.75 0.63 -9.28
N GLU A 287 17.78 0.95 -10.05
CA GLU A 287 17.75 2.02 -11.05
C GLU A 287 16.81 1.66 -12.20
N GLU A 288 16.86 0.43 -12.71
CA GLU A 288 15.93 -0.06 -13.73
C GLU A 288 14.47 -0.04 -13.23
N MET A 289 14.23 -0.55 -12.03
CA MET A 289 12.90 -0.52 -11.39
C MET A 289 12.36 0.91 -11.30
N LYS A 290 13.20 1.89 -10.97
CA LYS A 290 12.80 3.30 -10.93
C LYS A 290 12.33 3.79 -12.30
N GLU A 291 13.01 3.45 -13.39
CA GLU A 291 12.61 3.87 -14.74
C GLU A 291 11.25 3.32 -15.15
N TYR A 292 10.96 2.05 -14.83
CA TYR A 292 9.64 1.47 -15.04
C TYR A 292 8.56 2.16 -14.21
N LEU A 293 8.79 2.39 -12.92
CA LEU A 293 7.78 3.01 -12.05
C LEU A 293 7.40 4.41 -12.51
N VAL A 294 8.37 5.19 -13.00
CA VAL A 294 8.11 6.51 -13.61
C VAL A 294 7.32 6.34 -14.92
N SER A 295 7.69 5.38 -15.77
CA SER A 295 7.06 5.14 -17.07
C SER A 295 5.62 4.63 -16.98
N PHE A 296 5.27 3.91 -15.92
CA PHE A 296 3.91 3.41 -15.66
C PHE A 296 2.93 4.49 -15.14
N ASP A 297 3.36 5.75 -15.12
CA ASP A 297 2.60 6.90 -14.64
C ASP A 297 2.04 6.65 -13.23
N LEU A 298 2.94 6.22 -12.34
CA LEU A 298 2.71 6.25 -10.90
C LEU A 298 3.00 7.65 -10.33
N GLU A 299 3.14 8.69 -11.17
CA GLU A 299 3.57 10.03 -10.74
C GLU A 299 2.65 10.66 -9.69
N GLY A 300 1.36 10.32 -9.71
CA GLY A 300 0.41 10.73 -8.67
C GLY A 300 0.64 10.12 -7.28
N SER A 301 1.47 9.08 -7.18
CA SER A 301 1.85 8.43 -5.93
C SER A 301 3.37 8.52 -5.68
N ILE A 302 4.17 8.77 -6.72
CA ILE A 302 5.63 8.90 -6.64
C ILE A 302 6.03 10.29 -6.14
N ILE A 303 6.83 10.30 -5.09
CA ILE A 303 7.55 11.47 -4.60
C ILE A 303 9.04 11.24 -4.82
N LYS A 304 9.64 12.08 -5.66
CA LYS A 304 11.09 12.12 -5.88
C LYS A 304 11.74 12.85 -4.70
N SER A 305 12.64 12.20 -3.98
CA SER A 305 13.41 12.79 -2.87
C SER A 305 14.90 12.85 -3.23
N TYR A 306 15.58 13.94 -2.90
CA TYR A 306 17.03 14.10 -3.09
C TYR A 306 17.81 14.03 -1.78
N ASP A 307 17.12 14.05 -0.65
CA ASP A 307 17.69 13.95 0.68
C ASP A 307 17.17 12.69 1.38
N LYS A 308 17.81 12.34 2.50
CA LYS A 308 17.23 11.47 3.52
C LYS A 308 15.79 11.95 3.75
N ASN A 309 14.78 11.11 3.56
CA ASN A 309 13.36 11.49 3.55
C ASN A 309 13.02 12.50 4.69
N THR A 310 13.15 13.80 4.42
CA THR A 310 13.04 14.91 5.37
C THR A 310 11.65 15.53 5.34
N LYS A 311 10.80 15.15 4.38
CA LYS A 311 9.37 15.18 4.62
C LYS A 311 9.11 14.20 5.76
N ASN A 312 8.57 14.70 6.86
CA ASN A 312 8.25 13.89 8.02
C ASN A 312 7.27 12.78 7.58
N ILE A 313 7.79 11.59 7.28
CA ILE A 313 6.99 10.44 6.83
C ILE A 313 5.87 10.18 7.84
N GLU A 314 6.13 10.40 9.14
CA GLU A 314 5.11 10.26 10.19
C GLU A 314 3.96 11.26 10.01
N GLU A 315 4.21 12.51 9.58
CA GLU A 315 3.15 13.47 9.25
C GLU A 315 2.32 13.01 8.05
N GLU A 316 2.97 12.44 7.03
CA GLU A 316 2.25 11.92 5.85
C GLU A 316 1.39 10.72 6.22
N VAL A 317 1.91 9.82 7.07
CA VAL A 317 1.14 8.68 7.60
C VAL A 317 -0.03 9.16 8.47
N ILE A 318 0.14 10.20 9.29
CA ILE A 318 -0.95 10.84 10.05
C ILE A 318 -2.06 11.30 9.12
N LYS A 319 -1.72 12.02 8.03
CA LYS A 319 -2.70 12.47 7.03
C LYS A 319 -3.45 11.30 6.42
N ILE A 320 -2.73 10.26 6.00
CA ILE A 320 -3.32 9.03 5.43
C ILE A 320 -4.31 8.40 6.41
N ARG A 321 -3.94 8.27 7.70
CA ARG A 321 -4.83 7.73 8.72
C ARG A 321 -6.12 8.55 8.87
N ILE A 322 -6.01 9.88 8.87
CA ILE A 322 -7.17 10.78 8.96
C ILE A 322 -8.11 10.58 7.76
N ILE A 323 -7.57 10.48 6.54
CA ILE A 323 -8.34 10.22 5.32
C ILE A 323 -9.06 8.88 5.41
N GLN A 324 -8.35 7.82 5.79
CA GLN A 324 -8.93 6.48 5.92
C GLN A 324 -10.07 6.44 6.95
N MET A 325 -9.87 7.06 8.12
CA MET A 325 -10.93 7.18 9.13
C MET A 325 -12.16 7.93 8.60
N TYR A 326 -11.96 8.98 7.81
CA TYR A 326 -13.04 9.75 7.21
C TYR A 326 -13.81 8.93 6.17
N ILE A 327 -13.09 8.23 5.28
CA ILE A 327 -13.67 7.33 4.29
C ILE A 327 -14.50 6.24 4.97
N ASN A 328 -13.94 5.54 5.97
CA ASN A 328 -14.63 4.46 6.67
C ASN A 328 -15.93 4.97 7.32
N LYS A 329 -15.89 6.12 8.00
CA LYS A 329 -17.07 6.75 8.60
C LYS A 329 -18.13 7.13 7.56
N LEU A 330 -17.73 7.58 6.37
CA LEU A 330 -18.66 7.87 5.28
C LEU A 330 -19.29 6.60 4.73
N MET A 331 -18.49 5.56 4.50
CA MET A 331 -18.94 4.25 4.02
C MET A 331 -19.98 3.65 4.96
N GLU A 332 -19.73 3.64 6.28
CA GLU A 332 -20.71 3.21 7.29
C GLU A 332 -21.99 4.06 7.32
N GLY A 333 -21.86 5.38 7.11
CA GLY A 333 -22.98 6.31 7.09
C GLY A 333 -23.93 6.10 5.91
N MET A 334 -23.41 5.63 4.78
CA MET A 334 -24.17 5.44 3.54
C MET A 334 -25.00 4.18 3.48
N GLU A 335 -24.60 3.10 4.15
CA GLU A 335 -25.42 1.88 4.27
C GLU A 335 -26.84 2.21 4.80
N LYS A 336 -26.99 3.40 5.41
CA LYS A 336 -28.21 3.90 6.04
C LYS A 336 -29.06 4.84 5.15
N SER A 337 -28.58 5.40 4.02
CA SER A 337 -29.44 6.16 3.08
C SER A 337 -28.82 6.43 1.69
N THR A 338 -29.49 6.01 0.62
CA THR A 338 -28.98 6.11 -0.77
C THR A 338 -29.37 7.41 -1.51
N ASN A 339 -30.41 8.13 -1.05
CA ASN A 339 -30.98 9.29 -1.75
C ASN A 339 -30.93 10.62 -0.95
N THR A 340 -30.04 10.69 0.04
CA THR A 340 -29.85 11.90 0.85
C THR A 340 -29.00 12.91 0.08
N THR A 341 -29.50 14.14 -0.03
CA THR A 341 -28.79 15.27 -0.63
C THR A 341 -28.04 16.03 0.44
N VAL A 342 -26.77 16.34 0.18
CA VAL A 342 -25.89 17.10 1.08
C VAL A 342 -25.21 18.24 0.34
N ASN A 343 -24.71 19.24 1.06
CA ASN A 343 -23.78 20.21 0.50
C ASN A 343 -22.41 19.53 0.35
N GLY A 344 -22.01 19.24 -0.89
CA GLY A 344 -20.79 18.47 -1.16
C GLY A 344 -19.52 19.20 -0.73
N ASN A 345 -19.46 20.51 -0.97
CA ASN A 345 -18.32 21.34 -0.58
C ASN A 345 -18.13 21.33 0.94
N LYS A 346 -19.21 21.41 1.72
CA LYS A 346 -19.09 21.35 3.19
C LYS A 346 -18.47 20.03 3.68
N TYR A 347 -18.82 18.90 3.05
CA TYR A 347 -18.24 17.61 3.40
C TYR A 347 -16.74 17.56 3.08
N ILE A 348 -16.36 17.93 1.85
CA ILE A 348 -14.94 17.94 1.44
C ILE A 348 -14.14 18.94 2.28
N TRP A 349 -14.74 20.07 2.66
CA TRP A 349 -14.09 21.07 3.52
C TRP A 349 -13.75 20.54 4.91
N GLU A 350 -14.61 19.71 5.51
CA GLU A 350 -14.29 19.08 6.81
C GLU A 350 -13.10 18.11 6.70
N LEU A 351 -12.94 17.42 5.56
CA LEU A 351 -11.73 16.65 5.29
C LEU A 351 -10.50 17.58 5.22
N PHE A 352 -10.60 18.72 4.54
CA PHE A 352 -9.52 19.71 4.46
C PHE A 352 -9.12 20.26 5.82
N LYS A 353 -10.10 20.55 6.70
CA LYS A 353 -9.84 20.94 8.09
C LYS A 353 -9.10 19.85 8.85
N GLY A 354 -9.56 18.60 8.74
CA GLY A 354 -8.91 17.45 9.37
C GLY A 354 -7.46 17.27 8.95
N LEU A 355 -7.14 17.62 7.69
CA LEU A 355 -5.80 17.56 7.12
C LEU A 355 -4.95 18.82 7.34
N GLY A 356 -5.48 19.85 8.01
CA GLY A 356 -4.79 21.13 8.20
C GLY A 356 -4.57 21.93 6.92
N LEU A 357 -5.30 21.60 5.84
CA LEU A 357 -5.20 22.25 4.52
C LEU A 357 -6.02 23.55 4.45
N ASN A 358 -6.84 23.82 5.45
CA ASN A 358 -7.65 25.05 5.58
C ASN A 358 -6.84 26.35 5.64
N LYS A 359 -5.50 26.27 5.75
CA LYS A 359 -4.60 27.43 5.67
C LYS A 359 -4.22 27.81 4.23
N ARG A 360 -4.49 26.94 3.25
CA ARG A 360 -4.06 27.12 1.86
C ARG A 360 -5.13 27.73 0.96
N ILE A 361 -6.40 27.57 1.33
CA ILE A 361 -7.56 28.07 0.60
C ILE A 361 -8.52 28.67 1.62
N ASP A 362 -9.18 29.77 1.26
CA ASP A 362 -10.22 30.37 2.09
C ASP A 362 -11.54 29.58 2.00
N GLU A 363 -12.22 29.40 3.14
CA GLU A 363 -13.48 28.63 3.20
C GLU A 363 -14.55 29.21 2.29
N GLU A 364 -14.72 30.53 2.27
CA GLU A 364 -15.75 31.18 1.45
C GLU A 364 -15.46 30.95 -0.03
N VAL A 365 -14.18 31.05 -0.44
CA VAL A 365 -13.75 30.73 -1.81
C VAL A 365 -14.02 29.27 -2.15
N PHE A 366 -13.64 28.32 -1.29
CA PHE A 366 -13.86 26.89 -1.52
C PHE A 366 -15.35 26.54 -1.67
N MET A 367 -16.22 27.21 -0.92
CA MET A 367 -17.67 27.02 -1.00
C MET A 367 -18.27 27.49 -2.34
N THR A 368 -17.53 28.24 -3.16
CA THR A 368 -17.98 28.65 -4.50
C THR A 368 -17.63 27.65 -5.61
N TYR A 369 -16.68 26.74 -5.35
CA TYR A 369 -16.21 25.76 -6.33
C TYR A 369 -17.28 24.75 -6.71
N SER A 370 -17.24 24.28 -7.96
CA SER A 370 -17.96 23.09 -8.37
C SER A 370 -17.39 21.87 -7.64
N LEU A 371 -18.20 20.81 -7.52
CA LEU A 371 -17.75 19.58 -6.88
C LEU A 371 -16.51 18.98 -7.57
N SER A 372 -16.42 19.10 -8.90
CA SER A 372 -15.25 18.64 -9.66
C SER A 372 -13.99 19.43 -9.32
N GLU A 373 -14.10 20.75 -9.13
CA GLU A 373 -12.97 21.58 -8.69
C GLU A 373 -12.55 21.20 -7.28
N CYS A 374 -13.49 21.00 -6.35
CA CYS A 374 -13.19 20.50 -5.00
C CYS A 374 -12.41 19.17 -5.02
N TRP A 375 -12.78 18.23 -5.89
CA TRP A 375 -12.05 16.95 -6.04
C TRP A 375 -10.66 17.12 -6.65
N LYS A 376 -10.44 18.08 -7.56
CA LYS A 376 -9.08 18.39 -8.03
C LYS A 376 -8.17 18.85 -6.89
N TYR A 377 -8.72 19.62 -5.95
CA TYR A 377 -8.00 20.01 -4.74
C TYR A 377 -7.77 18.84 -3.79
N VAL A 378 -8.73 17.93 -3.64
CA VAL A 378 -8.48 16.65 -2.92
C VAL A 378 -7.29 15.97 -3.61
N ASP A 379 -7.30 15.86 -4.93
CA ASP A 379 -6.27 15.15 -5.66
C ASP A 379 -4.89 15.78 -5.54
N GLU A 380 -4.78 17.11 -5.65
CA GLU A 380 -3.51 17.84 -5.61
C GLU A 380 -2.86 17.88 -4.21
N TYR A 381 -3.68 17.91 -3.15
CA TYR A 381 -3.18 18.13 -1.79
C TYR A 381 -3.12 16.85 -0.95
N ILE A 382 -3.77 15.79 -1.40
CA ILE A 382 -3.76 14.49 -0.75
C ILE A 382 -2.91 13.48 -1.53
N PHE A 383 -2.90 13.54 -2.87
CA PHE A 383 -1.99 12.77 -3.73
C PHE A 383 -0.82 13.64 -4.18
#